data_AF-K0PTP8-F1
#
_entry.id   AF-K0PTP8-F1
#
_cell.length_a   1.000
_cell.length_b   1.000
_cell.length_c   1.000
_cell.angle_alpha   90.00
_cell.angle_beta   90.00
_cell.angle_gamma   90.00
#
_symmetry.space_group_name_H-M   'P 1'
#
loop_
_entity.id
_entity.type
_entity.pdbx_description
1 polymer ?
#
loop_
_entity_poly.entity_id
_entity_poly.type
_entity_poly.pdbx_seq_one_letter_code
_entity_poly.pdbx_strand_id
1 'polypeptide(L)' 'MSAMLANGRHSLKRMLRHFARRAAIVRLRELDDEALKDIGLARSEIEAAAFGRIHVYRRGGTS' A
#
# COMPACT_ATOMS: atom_id res chain seq x y z
N MET A 1 14.91 -6.30 -32.79
CA MET A 1 13.57 -5.69 -32.60
C MET A 1 12.83 -6.26 -31.36
N SER A 2 13.49 -6.38 -30.19
CA SER A 2 12.92 -7.05 -28.99
C SER A 2 12.61 -6.15 -27.79
N ALA A 3 12.99 -4.86 -27.80
CA ALA A 3 12.78 -3.96 -26.66
C ALA A 3 11.38 -3.29 -26.63
N MET A 4 10.70 -3.19 -27.77
CA MET A 4 9.45 -2.43 -27.90
C MET A 4 8.24 -3.14 -27.28
N LEU A 5 8.19 -4.48 -27.33
CA LEU A 5 7.20 -5.31 -26.64
C LEU A 5 7.47 -5.46 -25.13
N ALA A 6 8.70 -5.17 -24.68
CA ALA A 6 9.04 -5.15 -23.26
C ALA A 6 8.49 -3.89 -22.57
N ASN A 7 8.47 -2.75 -23.27
CA ASN A 7 7.96 -1.49 -22.74
C ASN A 7 6.46 -1.52 -22.40
N GLY A 8 5.62 -2.10 -23.27
CA GLY A 8 4.16 -2.16 -23.05
C GLY A 8 3.76 -3.00 -21.83
N ARG A 9 4.48 -4.10 -21.57
CA ARG A 9 4.25 -4.93 -20.38
C ARG A 9 4.73 -4.24 -19.11
N HIS A 10 5.77 -3.43 -19.19
CA HIS A 10 6.30 -2.69 -18.05
C HIS A 10 5.39 -1.52 -17.65
N SER A 11 4.80 -0.82 -18.62
CA SER A 11 3.83 0.25 -18.37
C SER A 11 2.52 -0.30 -17.79
N LEU A 12 2.01 -1.43 -18.30
CA LEU A 12 0.81 -2.08 -17.77
C LEU A 12 1.02 -2.54 -16.32
N LYS A 13 2.14 -3.22 -16.02
CA LYS A 13 2.48 -3.60 -14.64
C LYS A 13 2.54 -2.39 -13.71
N ARG A 14 3.05 -1.25 -14.19
CA ARG A 14 3.14 -0.01 -13.41
C ARG A 14 1.75 0.59 -13.13
N MET A 15 0.85 0.55 -14.12
CA MET A 15 -0.55 0.95 -13.97
C MET A 15 -1.30 0.05 -13.00
N LEU A 16 -1.22 -1.28 -13.17
CA LEU A 16 -1.86 -2.24 -12.27
C LEU A 16 -1.40 -2.05 -10.82
N ARG A 17 -0.10 -1.86 -10.59
CA ARG A 17 0.43 -1.53 -9.25
C ARG A 17 -0.13 -0.21 -8.72
N HIS A 18 -0.33 0.80 -9.56
CA HIS A 18 -0.92 2.08 -9.14
C HIS A 18 -2.38 1.91 -8.71
N PHE A 19 -3.20 1.21 -9.49
CA PHE A 19 -4.58 0.93 -9.13
C PHE A 19 -4.71 0.08 -7.87
N ALA A 20 -3.88 -0.95 -7.72
CA ALA A 20 -3.84 -1.77 -6.50
C ALA A 20 -3.55 -0.93 -5.25
N ARG A 21 -2.60 0.01 -5.33
CA ARG A 21 -2.30 0.93 -4.22
C ARG A 21 -3.46 1.85 -3.90
N ARG A 22 -4.14 2.41 -4.91
CA ARG A 22 -5.30 3.27 -4.69
C ARG A 22 -6.46 2.51 -4.05
N ALA A 23 -6.71 1.27 -4.48
CA ALA A 23 -7.71 0.41 -3.87
C ALA A 23 -7.38 0.10 -2.40
N ALA A 24 -6.12 -0.18 -2.09
CA ALA A 24 -5.67 -0.39 -0.71
C ALA A 24 -5.86 0.86 0.16
N ILE A 25 -5.53 2.06 -0.35
CA ILE A 25 -5.75 3.33 0.35
C ILE A 25 -7.25 3.54 0.65
N VAL A 26 -8.13 3.27 -0.31
CA VAL A 26 -9.58 3.39 -0.11
C VAL A 26 -10.06 2.42 0.97
N ARG A 27 -9.66 1.14 0.91
CA ARG A 27 -10.00 0.14 1.93
C ARG A 27 -9.53 0.53 3.33
N LEU A 28 -8.29 1.00 3.47
CA LEU A 28 -7.78 1.47 4.75
C LEU A 28 -8.50 2.74 5.21
N ARG A 29 -8.97 3.58 4.28
CA ARG A 29 -9.77 4.76 4.59
C ARG A 29 -11.22 4.45 5.01
N GLU A 30 -11.72 3.25 4.76
CA GLU A 30 -13.03 2.79 5.25
C GLU A 30 -12.96 2.39 6.72
N LEU A 31 -11.78 2.03 7.24
CA LEU A 31 -11.56 1.73 8.66
C LEU A 31 -11.57 3.01 9.48
N ASP A 32 -12.17 2.96 10.66
CA ASP A 32 -12.07 4.00 11.67
C ASP A 32 -10.69 3.98 12.35
N ASP A 33 -10.37 5.04 13.09
CA ASP A 33 -9.02 5.24 13.64
C ASP A 33 -8.66 4.18 14.70
N GLU A 34 -9.63 3.66 15.44
CA GLU A 34 -9.38 2.56 16.39
C GLU A 34 -9.09 1.23 15.67
N ALA A 35 -9.80 0.89 14.58
CA ALA A 35 -9.47 -0.31 13.80
C ALA A 35 -8.10 -0.20 13.12
N LEU A 36 -7.71 1.01 12.66
CA LEU A 36 -6.36 1.24 12.14
C LEU A 36 -5.30 1.05 13.23
N LYS A 37 -5.55 1.59 14.42
CA LYS A 37 -4.65 1.46 15.57
C LYS A 37 -4.51 0.03 16.06
N ASP A 38 -5.57 -0.77 15.99
CA ASP A 38 -5.55 -2.19 16.37
C ASP A 38 -4.61 -3.00 15.47
N ILE A 39 -4.53 -2.65 14.18
CA ILE A 39 -3.52 -3.20 13.26
C ILE A 39 -2.18 -2.43 13.32
N GLY A 40 -2.01 -1.46 14.22
CA GLY A 40 -0.76 -0.72 14.40
C GLY A 40 -0.46 0.31 13.31
N LEU A 41 -1.48 0.90 12.70
CA LEU A 41 -1.36 1.90 11.64
C LEU A 41 -2.00 3.23 12.06
N ALA A 42 -1.34 4.36 11.80
CA ALA A 42 -1.98 5.67 11.87
C ALA A 42 -2.62 6.08 10.54
N ARG A 43 -3.62 6.96 10.56
CA ARG A 43 -4.28 7.44 9.34
C ARG A 43 -3.34 8.17 8.38
N SER A 44 -2.34 8.87 8.90
CA SER A 44 -1.26 9.50 8.13
C SER A 44 -0.33 8.49 7.45
N GLU A 45 -0.28 7.25 7.94
CA GLU A 45 0.63 6.20 7.48
C GLU A 45 0.04 5.34 6.35
N ILE A 46 -1.28 5.40 6.13
CA ILE A 46 -2.00 4.63 5.09
C ILE A 46 -1.31 4.72 3.72
N GLU A 47 -0.92 5.93 3.32
CA GLU A 47 -0.29 6.13 2.02
C GLU A 47 1.09 5.46 1.99
N ALA A 48 1.94 5.73 2.98
CA ALA A 48 3.25 5.09 3.08
C ALA A 48 3.15 3.56 3.09
N ALA A 49 2.17 2.99 3.79
CA ALA A 49 1.93 1.54 3.85
C ALA A 49 1.48 0.98 2.49
N ALA A 50 0.53 1.64 1.82
CA ALA A 50 0.08 1.22 0.49
C ALA A 50 1.21 1.25 -0.55
N PHE A 51 2.14 2.20 -0.43
CA PHE A 51 3.33 2.25 -1.28
C PHE A 51 4.45 1.29 -0.86
N GLY A 52 4.27 0.52 0.22
CA GLY A 52 5.27 -0.41 0.75
C GLY A 52 6.49 0.29 1.34
N ARG A 53 6.35 1.55 1.79
CA ARG A 53 7.44 2.36 2.36
C ARG A 53 7.58 2.19 3.86
N ILE A 54 6.57 1.60 4.50
CA ILE A 54 6.58 1.20 5.90
C ILE A 54 6.03 -0.22 5.99
N HIS A 55 6.66 -1.02 6.84
CA HIS A 55 6.10 -2.29 7.29
C HIS A 55 5.38 -2.02 8.60
N VAL A 56 4.13 -2.47 8.68
CA VAL A 56 3.37 -2.41 9.93
C VAL A 56 4.13 -3.23 10.96
N TYR A 57 4.79 -2.54 11.88
CA TYR A 57 5.43 -3.20 13.00
C TYR A 57 4.31 -3.70 13.91
N ARG A 58 4.18 -5.02 14.05
CA ARG A 58 3.53 -5.61 15.22
C ARG A 58 4.31 -5.10 16.44
N ARG A 59 3.86 -4.00 17.02
CA ARG A 59 4.35 -3.48 18.29
C ARG A 59 3.85 -4.44 19.35
N GLY A 60 4.59 -5.53 19.55
CA GLY A 60 4.49 -6.37 20.73
C GLY A 60 4.71 -5.48 21.95
N GLY A 61 3.73 -5.47 22.85
CA GLY A 61 3.73 -4.68 24.06
C GLY A 61 4.83 -5.08 25.05
N THR A 62 5.29 -4.05 25.76
CA THR A 62 5.75 -4.03 27.16
C THR A 62 6.72 -5.13 27.63
N SER A 63 7.97 -4.75 27.84
CA SER A 63 8.61 -4.70 29.18
C SER A 63 9.79 -3.76 29.15
#